data_AF-A0A917M445-F1
#
_entry.id   AF-A0A917M445-F1
#
_cell.length_a   1.000
_cell.length_b   1.000
_cell.length_c   1.000
_cell.angle_alpha   90.00
_cell.angle_beta   90.00
_cell.angle_gamma   90.00
#
_symmetry.space_group_name_H-M   'P 1'
#
loop_
_entity.id
_entity.type
_entity.pdbx_description
1 polymer ?
#
loop_
_entity_poly.entity_id
_entity_poly.type
_entity_poly.pdbx_seq_one_letter_code
_entity_poly.pdbx_strand_id
1 'polypeptide(L)'
;MKKLKKLIVIALILGVFTSGYIVGKAVTNNHSREIRVGFDNHKGQIDFAKVITDSENQEVIDNFMMIYLNKKQNYNLKVDFDNPDVHIFIDSPKQFTTSGRVL
;
A
#
# COMPACT_ATOMS: atom_id res chain seq x y z
N MET A 1 17.94 -9.17 -46.78
CA MET A 1 18.73 -8.92 -45.54
C MET A 1 18.31 -7.68 -44.75
N LYS A 2 18.10 -6.50 -45.37
CA LYS A 2 17.72 -5.26 -44.65
C LYS A 2 16.39 -5.37 -43.87
N LYS A 3 15.37 -6.00 -44.45
CA LYS A 3 14.07 -6.25 -43.78
C LYS A 3 14.20 -7.21 -42.58
N LEU A 4 15.01 -8.27 -42.71
CA LEU A 4 15.29 -9.23 -41.64
C LEU A 4 16.05 -8.57 -40.47
N LYS A 5 17.07 -7.75 -40.76
CA LYS A 5 17.79 -6.98 -39.74
C LYS A 5 16.86 -6.01 -38.99
N LYS A 6 15.94 -5.33 -39.68
CA LYS A 6 14.91 -4.48 -39.03
C LYS A 6 14.00 -5.28 -38.10
N LEU A 7 13.56 -6.46 -38.52
CA LEU A 7 12.71 -7.35 -37.72
C LEU A 7 13.42 -7.81 -36.43
N ILE A 8 14.69 -8.16 -36.52
CA ILE A 8 15.51 -8.55 -35.36
C ILE A 8 15.66 -7.39 -34.38
N VAL A 9 15.92 -6.17 -34.87
CA VAL A 9 16.05 -4.98 -34.01
C VAL A 9 14.74 -4.68 -33.27
N ILE A 10 13.59 -4.78 -33.96
CA ILE A 10 12.27 -4.58 -33.33
C ILE A 10 12.02 -5.64 -32.26
N ALA A 11 12.32 -6.91 -32.55
CA ALA A 11 12.18 -8.00 -31.59
C ALA A 11 13.06 -7.81 -30.35
N LEU A 12 14.29 -7.31 -30.53
CA LEU A 12 15.20 -6.98 -29.42
C LEU A 12 14.65 -5.87 -28.52
N ILE A 13 14.13 -4.79 -29.12
CA ILE A 13 13.53 -3.68 -28.36
C ILE A 13 12.32 -4.18 -27.56
N LEU A 14 11.44 -4.95 -28.19
CA LEU A 14 10.29 -5.55 -27.52
C LEU A 14 10.72 -6.52 -26.41
N GLY A 15 11.76 -7.31 -26.64
CA GLY A 15 12.34 -8.23 -25.65
C GLY A 15 12.85 -7.50 -24.41
N VAL A 16 13.62 -6.43 -24.60
CA VAL A 16 14.12 -5.60 -23.48
C VAL A 16 12.95 -4.98 -22.72
N PHE A 17 11.97 -4.41 -23.41
CA PHE A 17 10.84 -3.74 -22.76
C PHE A 17 9.96 -4.71 -21.96
N THR A 18 9.65 -5.86 -22.54
CA THR A 18 8.85 -6.92 -21.87
C THR A 18 9.59 -7.54 -20.70
N SER A 19 10.89 -7.81 -20.83
CA SER A 19 11.71 -8.30 -19.72
C SER A 19 11.79 -7.28 -18.57
N GLY A 20 11.94 -5.99 -18.88
CA GLY A 20 11.96 -4.92 -17.89
C GLY A 20 10.63 -4.80 -17.14
N TYR A 21 9.51 -4.92 -17.86
CA TYR A 21 8.17 -4.91 -17.27
C TYR A 21 7.95 -6.10 -16.32
N ILE A 22 8.31 -7.32 -16.74
CA ILE A 22 8.14 -8.53 -15.93
C ILE A 22 9.01 -8.46 -14.67
N VAL A 23 10.30 -8.11 -14.81
CA VAL A 23 11.22 -7.95 -13.67
C VAL A 23 10.73 -6.85 -12.74
N GLY A 24 10.31 -5.70 -13.28
CA GLY A 24 9.74 -4.61 -12.49
C GLY A 24 8.58 -5.08 -11.64
N LYS A 25 7.60 -5.77 -12.24
CA LYS A 25 6.44 -6.30 -11.53
C LYS A 25 6.81 -7.37 -10.48
N ALA A 26 7.77 -8.25 -10.78
CA ALA A 26 8.20 -9.29 -9.86
C ALA A 26 8.97 -8.74 -8.65
N VAL A 27 9.75 -7.66 -8.83
CA VAL A 27 10.55 -7.04 -7.77
C VAL A 27 9.72 -6.05 -6.94
N THR A 28 8.71 -5.42 -7.53
CA THR A 28 7.80 -4.51 -6.80
C THR A 28 6.55 -5.20 -6.29
N ASN A 29 6.71 -6.14 -5.36
CA ASN A 29 5.60 -6.68 -4.56
C ASN A 29 5.22 -5.75 -3.38
N ASN A 30 5.48 -4.45 -3.54
CA ASN A 30 5.43 -3.50 -2.46
C ASN A 30 4.11 -2.73 -2.55
N HIS A 31 3.16 -3.07 -1.70
CA HIS A 31 1.95 -2.28 -1.48
C HIS A 31 2.35 -0.90 -0.98
N SER A 32 1.72 0.16 -1.51
CA SER A 32 2.08 1.53 -1.14
C SER A 32 1.32 1.98 0.09
N ARG A 33 0.13 1.41 0.29
CA ARG A 33 -0.82 1.75 1.35
C ARG A 33 -1.54 0.49 1.80
N GLU A 34 -1.77 0.40 3.10
CA GLU A 34 -2.55 -0.68 3.69
C GLU A 34 -3.42 -0.16 4.83
N ILE A 35 -4.56 -0.82 5.03
CA ILE A 35 -5.44 -0.61 6.17
C ILE A 35 -5.41 -1.89 6.99
N ARG A 36 -5.07 -1.77 8.27
CA ARG A 36 -5.06 -2.88 9.21
C ARG A 36 -6.15 -2.68 10.24
N VAL A 37 -7.00 -3.69 10.41
CA VAL A 37 -8.08 -3.70 11.40
C VAL A 37 -7.81 -4.82 12.38
N GLY A 38 -7.79 -4.47 13.67
CA GLY A 38 -7.47 -5.40 14.73
C GLY A 38 -8.23 -5.12 16.01
N PHE A 39 -8.09 -6.06 16.94
CA PHE A 39 -8.77 -6.08 18.24
C PHE A 39 -7.73 -6.33 19.33
N ASP A 40 -7.99 -5.84 20.54
CA ASP A 40 -7.13 -6.15 21.67
C ASP A 40 -7.22 -7.63 22.04
N ASN A 41 -6.06 -8.26 22.19
CA ASN A 41 -5.92 -9.55 22.82
C ASN A 41 -5.78 -9.35 24.34
N HIS A 42 -6.06 -10.40 25.12
CA HIS A 42 -5.99 -10.47 26.59
C HIS A 42 -4.64 -10.05 27.21
N LYS A 43 -3.61 -9.80 26.39
CA LYS A 43 -2.26 -9.39 26.79
C LYS A 43 -1.91 -7.95 26.38
N GLY A 44 -2.88 -7.15 25.93
CA GLY A 44 -2.64 -5.78 25.46
C GLY A 44 -1.87 -5.71 24.14
N GLN A 45 -1.97 -6.76 23.31
CA GLN A 45 -1.45 -6.78 21.94
C GLN A 45 -2.62 -6.69 20.97
N ILE A 46 -2.45 -5.96 19.87
CA ILE A 46 -3.48 -5.85 18.83
C ILE A 46 -3.32 -7.00 17.85
N ASP A 47 -4.33 -7.86 17.79
CA ASP A 47 -4.41 -8.94 16.80
C ASP A 47 -5.12 -8.44 15.54
N PHE A 48 -4.39 -8.37 14.42
CA PHE A 48 -4.94 -7.94 13.14
C PHE A 48 -5.78 -9.04 12.49
N ALA A 49 -7.09 -8.84 12.48
CA ALA A 49 -8.03 -9.76 11.83
C ALA A 49 -8.09 -9.55 10.31
N LYS A 50 -7.82 -8.33 9.84
CA LYS A 50 -7.90 -7.97 8.43
C LYS A 50 -6.78 -6.99 8.06
N VAL A 51 -6.09 -7.29 6.97
CA VAL A 51 -5.21 -6.35 6.28
C VAL A 51 -5.75 -6.20 4.87
N ILE A 52 -5.92 -4.97 4.41
CA ILE A 52 -6.36 -4.63 3.05
C ILE A 52 -5.24 -3.80 2.44
N THR A 53 -4.75 -4.19 1.28
CA THR A 53 -3.66 -3.48 0.59
C THR A 53 -4.15 -2.80 -0.68
N ASP A 54 -3.43 -1.77 -1.13
CA ASP A 54 -3.75 -1.05 -2.36
C ASP A 54 -3.67 -1.91 -3.63
N SER A 55 -2.83 -2.94 -3.65
CA SER A 55 -2.80 -3.87 -4.78
C SER A 55 -3.97 -4.87 -4.76
N GLU A 56 -4.53 -5.17 -3.59
CA GLU A 56 -5.69 -6.06 -3.47
C GLU A 56 -6.97 -5.32 -3.82
N ASN A 57 -7.18 -4.12 -3.24
CA ASN A 57 -8.35 -3.32 -3.48
C ASN A 57 -8.09 -1.81 -3.27
N GLN A 58 -7.63 -1.16 -4.34
CA GLN A 58 -7.34 0.27 -4.33
C GLN A 58 -8.57 1.14 -4.01
N GLU A 59 -9.76 0.77 -4.50
CA GLU A 59 -10.99 1.54 -4.28
C GLU A 59 -11.35 1.61 -2.79
N VAL A 60 -11.21 0.49 -2.07
CA VAL A 60 -11.42 0.46 -0.62
C VAL A 60 -10.42 1.35 0.10
N ILE A 61 -9.12 1.29 -0.27
CA ILE A 61 -8.10 2.15 0.31
C ILE A 61 -8.42 3.63 0.09
N ASP A 62 -8.75 4.02 -1.13
CA ASP A 62 -8.98 5.42 -1.50
C ASP A 62 -10.24 5.96 -0.81
N ASN A 63 -11.31 5.18 -0.74
CA ASN A 63 -12.54 5.54 -0.01
C ASN A 63 -12.28 5.72 1.49
N PHE A 64 -11.54 4.79 2.11
CA PHE A 64 -11.23 4.87 3.53
C PHE A 64 -10.35 6.08 3.84
N MET A 65 -9.36 6.36 2.98
CA MET A 65 -8.49 7.52 3.10
C MET A 65 -9.30 8.82 2.97
N MET A 66 -10.23 8.89 2.02
CA MET A 66 -11.11 10.04 1.84
C MET A 66 -11.97 10.29 3.10
N ILE A 67 -12.55 9.24 3.68
CA ILE A 67 -13.31 9.34 4.93
C ILE A 67 -12.40 9.80 6.07
N TYR A 68 -11.22 9.19 6.21
CA TYR A 68 -10.28 9.50 7.28
C TYR A 68 -9.80 10.95 7.23
N LEU A 69 -9.58 11.52 6.04
CA LEU A 69 -9.13 12.90 5.86
C LEU A 69 -10.25 13.92 6.03
N ASN A 70 -11.49 13.56 5.68
CA ASN A 70 -12.64 14.46 5.73
C ASN A 70 -13.51 14.30 6.99
N LYS A 71 -13.17 13.37 7.89
CA LYS A 71 -13.93 13.17 9.14
C LYS A 71 -13.88 14.44 10.00
N LYS A 72 -15.05 14.85 10.51
CA LYS A 72 -15.13 15.84 11.59
C LYS A 72 -14.94 15.13 12.92
N GLN A 73 -14.07 15.63 13.77
CA GLN A 73 -13.93 15.13 15.13
C GLN A 73 -15.20 15.47 15.91
N ASN A 74 -15.79 14.47 16.55
CA ASN A 74 -16.96 14.64 17.40
C ASN A 74 -16.52 14.50 18.87
N TYR A 75 -16.45 15.63 19.56
CA TYR A 75 -16.00 15.71 20.95
C TYR A 75 -17.09 15.40 21.99
N ASN A 76 -18.35 15.21 21.55
CA ASN A 76 -19.50 14.96 22.41
C ASN A 76 -19.88 13.48 22.50
N LEU A 77 -19.01 12.58 22.05
CA LEU A 77 -19.23 11.15 22.18
C LEU A 77 -18.69 10.68 23.54
N LYS A 78 -19.54 10.02 24.34
CA LYS A 78 -19.10 9.23 25.50
C LYS A 78 -18.47 7.93 24.99
N VAL A 79 -17.32 8.05 24.35
CA VAL A 79 -16.54 6.92 23.85
C VAL A 79 -15.35 6.75 24.79
N ASP A 80 -15.12 5.51 25.22
CA ASP A 80 -13.91 5.15 25.95
C ASP A 80 -12.74 5.10 24.94
N PHE A 81 -11.91 6.14 24.97
CA PHE A 81 -10.73 6.20 24.12
C PHE A 81 -9.57 5.35 24.66
N ASP A 82 -9.61 4.98 25.93
CA ASP A 82 -8.57 4.19 26.57
C ASP A 82 -8.76 2.69 26.31
N ASN A 83 -10.01 2.25 26.05
CA ASN A 83 -10.35 0.86 25.71
C ASN A 83 -11.25 0.79 24.45
N PRO A 84 -10.72 1.04 23.25
CA PRO A 84 -11.50 0.93 22.02
C PRO A 84 -11.77 -0.54 21.66
N ASP A 85 -13.00 -0.84 21.19
CA ASP A 85 -13.35 -2.19 20.72
C ASP A 85 -12.59 -2.61 19.45
N VAL A 86 -12.21 -1.63 18.61
CA VAL A 86 -11.57 -1.86 17.31
C VAL A 86 -10.47 -0.84 17.09
N HIS A 87 -9.31 -1.34 16.64
CA HIS A 87 -8.18 -0.53 16.22
C HIS A 87 -8.07 -0.53 14.70
N ILE A 88 -7.94 0.67 14.11
CA ILE A 88 -7.80 0.85 12.67
C ILE A 88 -6.54 1.65 12.39
N PHE A 89 -5.63 1.07 11.63
CA PHE A 89 -4.37 1.67 11.22
C PHE A 89 -4.39 1.91 9.72
N ILE A 90 -3.87 3.06 9.30
CA ILE A 90 -3.64 3.41 7.90
C ILE A 90 -2.14 3.61 7.75
N ASP A 91 -1.47 2.61 7.18
CA ASP A 91 -0.03 2.58 7.03
C ASP A 91 0.37 2.81 5.56
N SER A 92 1.57 3.35 5.35
CA SER A 92 2.16 3.50 4.02
C SER A 92 3.54 2.82 3.98
N PRO A 93 3.60 1.52 3.68
CA PRO A 93 4.85 0.75 3.71
C PRO A 93 5.94 1.27 2.76
N LYS A 94 5.55 1.98 1.69
CA LYS A 94 6.47 2.60 0.72
C LYS A 94 6.93 4.01 1.08
N GLN A 95 7.00 4.38 2.37
CA GLN A 95 7.68 5.63 2.72
C GLN A 95 9.19 5.50 2.46
N PHE A 96 9.63 5.94 1.28
CA PHE A 96 11.00 6.38 1.05
C PHE A 96 11.24 7.67 1.83
N THR A 97 11.25 7.61 3.16
CA THR A 97 11.94 8.61 3.94
C THR A 97 13.40 8.17 4.00
N THR A 98 14.19 8.62 3.01
CA THR A 98 15.60 8.85 3.29
C THR A 98 15.63 9.95 4.34
N SER A 99 15.61 9.53 5.61
CA SER A 99 15.88 10.40 6.74
C SER A 99 17.34 10.81 6.61
N GLY A 100 17.59 11.89 5.88
CA GLY A 100 18.79 12.68 6.08
C GLY A 100 18.77 13.09 7.54
N ARG A 101 19.64 12.47 8.34
CA ARG A 101 20.02 12.96 9.66
C ARG A 101 20.33 14.45 9.51
N VAL A 102 19.43 15.31 9.98
CA VAL A 102 19.82 16.62 10.45
C VAL A 102 20.32 16.37 11.87
N LEU A 103 21.64 16.34 11.99
CA LEU A 103 22.36 16.46 13.26
C LEU A 103 22.16 17.87 13.84
#